data_AF-E2ZAH6-F1
#
_entry.id   AF-E2ZAH6-F1
#
_cell.length_a   1.000
_cell.length_b   1.000
_cell.length_c   1.000
_cell.angle_alpha   90.00
_cell.angle_beta   90.00
_cell.angle_gamma   90.00
#
_symmetry.space_group_name_H-M   'P 1'
#
loop_
_entity.id
_entity.type
_entity.pdbx_description
1 polymer ?
#
loop_
_entity_poly.entity_id
_entity_poly.type
_entity_poly.pdbx_seq_one_letter_code
_entity_poly.pdbx_strand_id
1 'polypeptide(L)' 'MKFIATFYSHFGAIRFKNEAHPSVTSIELMPVPRNLSSSCGTCARFEAPDDYTYSGDESGEVEQVVRETESGFEKIYSSM' A
#
# COMPACT_ATOMS: atom_id res chain seq x y z
N MET A 1 -1.46 12.27 -4.75
CA MET A 1 -0.14 11.67 -4.44
C MET A 1 -0.18 10.18 -4.73
N LYS A 2 0.97 9.55 -4.96
CA LYS A 2 1.07 8.11 -5.19
C LYS A 2 1.57 7.40 -3.94
N PHE A 3 1.01 6.22 -3.69
CA PHE A 3 1.27 5.42 -2.51
C PHE A 3 1.43 3.96 -2.91
N ILE A 4 2.09 3.19 -2.05
CA ILE A 4 2.23 1.74 -2.17
C ILE A 4 1.86 1.12 -0.82
N ALA A 5 0.92 0.19 -0.84
CA ALA A 5 0.63 -0.71 0.28
C ALA A 5 1.23 -2.08 0.01
N THR A 6 2.00 -2.62 0.97
CA THR A 6 2.44 -4.02 0.96
C THR A 6 1.59 -4.86 1.90
N PHE A 7 1.58 -6.17 1.67
CA PHE A 7 0.70 -7.10 2.36
C PHE A 7 1.45 -8.37 2.74
N TYR A 8 1.06 -8.99 3.84
CA TYR A 8 1.58 -10.31 4.23
C TYR A 8 1.11 -11.43 3.30
N SER A 9 -0.02 -11.24 2.62
CA SER A 9 -0.58 -12.22 1.69
C SER A 9 -1.09 -11.59 0.40
N HIS A 10 -1.14 -12.41 -0.66
CA HIS A 10 -1.76 -12.02 -1.92
C HIS A 10 -3.26 -11.74 -1.76
N PHE A 11 -3.91 -12.43 -0.81
CA PHE A 11 -5.32 -12.21 -0.50
C PHE A 11 -5.55 -10.81 0.08
N GLY A 12 -4.67 -10.35 0.99
CA GLY A 12 -4.68 -8.98 1.51
C GLY A 12 -4.62 -7.93 0.40
N ALA A 13 -3.76 -8.14 -0.61
CA ALA A 13 -3.65 -7.26 -1.76
C ALA A 13 -4.96 -7.17 -2.57
N ILE A 14 -5.62 -8.30 -2.81
CA ILE A 14 -6.91 -8.35 -3.52
C ILE A 14 -8.01 -7.67 -2.70
N ARG A 15 -8.09 -7.94 -1.40
CA ARG A 15 -9.08 -7.28 -0.51
C ARG A 15 -8.90 -5.78 -0.51
N PHE A 16 -7.68 -5.29 -0.35
CA PHE A 16 -7.39 -3.86 -0.39
C PHE A 16 -7.91 -3.21 -1.68
N LYS A 17 -7.70 -3.84 -2.84
CA LYS A 17 -8.22 -3.33 -4.11
C LYS A 17 -9.76 -3.27 -4.16
N ASN A 18 -10.44 -4.22 -3.53
CA ASN A 18 -11.91 -4.30 -3.55
C ASN A 18 -12.58 -3.42 -2.48
N GLU A 19 -11.91 -3.23 -1.34
CA GLU A 19 -12.46 -2.59 -0.13
C GLU A 19 -11.78 -1.25 0.18
N ALA A 20 -10.96 -0.73 -0.73
CA ALA A 20 -10.27 0.54 -0.55
C ALA A 20 -11.25 1.69 -0.31
N HIS A 21 -10.80 2.63 0.53
CA HIS A 21 -11.55 3.83 0.84
C HIS A 21 -11.86 4.63 -0.45
N PRO A 22 -13.04 5.27 -0.58
CA PRO A 22 -13.42 5.99 -1.81
C PRO A 22 -12.47 7.12 -2.24
N SER A 23 -11.66 7.63 -1.31
CA SER A 23 -10.62 8.63 -1.62
C SER A 23 -9.40 8.04 -2.32
N VAL A 24 -9.26 6.72 -2.32
CA VAL A 24 -8.19 5.99 -2.99
C VAL A 24 -8.66 5.63 -4.40
N THR A 25 -7.87 5.98 -5.39
CA THR A 25 -8.16 5.74 -6.81
C THR A 25 -6.95 5.10 -7.50
N SER A 26 -7.14 4.68 -8.76
CA SER A 26 -6.05 4.18 -9.60
C SER A 26 -5.27 3.01 -8.97
N ILE A 27 -6.00 2.07 -8.34
CA ILE A 27 -5.40 0.94 -7.62
C ILE A 27 -4.93 -0.13 -8.61
N GLU A 28 -3.63 -0.33 -8.66
CA GLU A 28 -2.97 -1.35 -9.48
C GLU A 28 -2.20 -2.33 -8.60
N LEU A 29 -2.46 -3.63 -8.80
CA LEU A 29 -1.68 -4.68 -8.16
C LEU A 29 -0.43 -4.94 -9.00
N MET A 30 0.74 -4.91 -8.35
CA MET A 30 2.03 -5.12 -8.99
C MET A 30 3.01 -5.82 -8.04
N PRO A 31 4.11 -6.40 -8.55
CA PRO A 31 5.18 -6.92 -7.69
C PRO A 31 5.73 -5.83 -6.76
N VAL A 32 6.05 -6.19 -5.52
CA VAL A 32 6.62 -5.24 -4.54
C VAL A 32 7.94 -4.68 -5.07
N PRO A 33 8.12 -3.34 -5.09
CA PRO A 33 9.40 -2.75 -5.45
C PRO A 33 10.53 -3.28 -4.57
N ARG A 34 11.67 -3.61 -5.19
CA ARG A 34 12.83 -4.20 -4.48
C ARG A 34 13.38 -3.33 -3.35
N ASN A 35 13.17 -2.01 -3.42
CA ASN A 35 13.51 -1.06 -2.37
C ASN A 35 12.64 -1.20 -1.11
N LEU A 36 11.43 -1.74 -1.23
CA LEU A 36 10.48 -1.94 -0.13
C LEU A 36 10.55 -3.36 0.44
N SER A 37 10.77 -4.37 -0.40
CA SER A 37 10.95 -5.75 0.04
C SER A 37 11.84 -6.54 -0.91
N SER A 38 12.66 -7.44 -0.36
CA SER A 38 13.40 -8.44 -1.14
C SER A 38 12.59 -9.72 -1.40
N SER A 39 11.39 -9.83 -0.83
CA SER A 39 10.47 -10.94 -1.05
C SER A 39 9.60 -10.71 -2.29
N CYS A 40 9.22 -11.78 -3.00
CA CYS A 40 8.39 -11.74 -4.21
C CYS A 40 6.89 -11.49 -3.89
N GLY A 41 6.59 -10.51 -3.04
CA GLY A 41 5.23 -10.17 -2.64
C GLY A 41 4.47 -9.40 -3.72
N THR A 42 3.15 -9.28 -3.53
CA THR A 42 2.29 -8.37 -4.30
C THR A 42 2.03 -7.12 -3.46
N CYS A 43 2.16 -5.94 -4.07
CA CYS A 43 1.73 -4.67 -3.48
C CYS A 43 0.60 -4.05 -4.31
N ALA A 44 -0.06 -3.06 -3.73
CA ALA A 44 -1.03 -2.21 -4.41
C ALA A 44 -0.43 -0.81 -4.51
N ARG A 45 -0.26 -0.32 -5.74
CA ARG A 45 0.06 1.09 -6.00
C ARG A 45 -1.24 1.84 -6.24
N PHE A 46 -1.41 3.00 -5.62
CA PHE A 46 -2.64 3.76 -5.71
C PHE A 46 -2.43 5.26 -5.57
N GLU A 47 -3.45 6.04 -5.92
CA GLU A 47 -3.47 7.49 -5.75
C GLU A 47 -4.43 7.89 -4.63
N ALA A 48 -4.01 8.87 -3.82
CA ALA A 48 -4.84 9.43 -2.75
C ALA A 48 -4.51 10.93 -2.51
N PRO A 49 -5.33 11.66 -1.74
CA PRO A 49 -5.07 13.04 -1.35
C PRO A 49 -3.74 13.23 -0.60
N ASP A 50 -3.28 14.48 -0.49
CA ASP A 50 -2.02 14.83 0.18
C ASP A 50 -2.04 14.47 1.68
N ASP A 51 -3.16 14.76 2.34
CA ASP A 51 -3.42 14.48 3.76
C ASP A 51 -3.90 13.02 4.00
N TYR A 52 -3.67 12.13 3.04
CA TYR A 52 -4.09 10.74 3.19
C TYR A 52 -3.33 10.07 4.34
N THR A 53 -4.07 9.57 5.30
CA THR A 53 -3.56 8.73 6.39
C THR A 53 -4.14 7.32 6.27
N TYR A 54 -3.34 6.32 6.62
CA TYR A 54 -3.79 4.93 6.63
C TYR A 54 -4.09 4.47 8.05
N SER A 55 -5.36 4.14 8.32
CA SER A 55 -5.86 3.75 9.63
C SER A 55 -6.79 2.53 9.57
N GLY A 56 -6.88 1.85 8.42
CA GLY A 56 -7.89 0.83 8.11
C GLY A 56 -7.36 -0.59 7.93
N ASP A 57 -6.46 -1.06 8.80
CA ASP A 57 -6.01 -2.48 8.78
C ASP A 57 -6.88 -3.37 9.68
N GLU A 58 -8.21 -3.34 9.49
CA GLU A 58 -9.12 -4.22 10.23
C GLU A 58 -8.87 -5.71 9.94
N SER A 59 -8.25 -6.00 8.78
CA SER A 59 -7.93 -7.35 8.34
C SER A 59 -6.61 -7.89 8.93
N GLY A 60 -5.71 -7.03 9.45
CA GLY A 60 -4.37 -7.45 9.88
C GLY A 60 -3.42 -7.83 8.74
N GLU A 61 -3.76 -7.48 7.50
CA GLU A 61 -3.09 -8.00 6.30
C GLU A 61 -2.11 -6.99 5.68
N VAL A 62 -2.27 -5.70 6.01
CA VAL A 62 -1.41 -4.63 5.49
C VAL A 62 -0.14 -4.58 6.32
N GLU A 63 0.99 -4.84 5.68
CA GLU A 63 2.29 -4.84 6.33
C GLU A 63 2.80 -3.40 6.49
N GLN A 64 2.76 -2.60 5.43
CA GLN A 64 3.13 -1.19 5.48
C GLN A 64 2.46 -0.38 4.36
N VAL A 65 2.31 0.93 4.57
CA VAL A 65 1.94 1.87 3.52
C VAL A 65 2.99 2.96 3.44
N VAL A 66 3.46 3.21 2.23
CA VAL A 66 4.46 4.24 1.92
C VAL A 66 3.93 5.22 0.89
N ARG A 67 4.36 6.47 1.00
CA ARG A 67 4.19 7.53 0.02
C ARG A 67 5.38 7.53 -0.93
N GLU A 68 5.12 7.58 -2.24
CA GLU A 68 6.17 7.79 -3.23
C GLU A 68 6.60 9.26 -3.24
N THR A 69 7.91 9.49 -3.15
CA THR A 69 8.55 10.81 -3.19
C THR A 69 9.62 10.83 -4.28
N GLU A 70 10.13 12.01 -4.64
CA GLU A 70 11.21 12.13 -5.63
C GLU A 70 12.49 11.38 -5.22
N SER A 71 12.72 11.21 -3.91
CA SER A 71 13.92 10.58 -3.35
C SER A 71 13.72 9.11 -2.93
N GLY A 72 12.53 8.54 -3.13
CA GLY A 72 12.22 7.15 -2.74
C GLY A 72 10.85 7.02 -2.09
N PHE A 73 10.79 6.37 -0.93
CA PHE A 73 9.55 6.05 -0.24
C PHE A 73 9.56 6.56 1.19
N GLU A 74 8.48 7.22 1.59
CA GLU A 74 8.28 7.68 2.96
C GLU A 74 7.19 6.83 3.62
N LYS A 75 7.50 6.20 4.75
CA LYS A 75 6.54 5.34 5.44
C LYS A 75 5.50 6.15 6.20
N ILE A 76 4.22 5.92 5.92
CA ILE A 76 3.09 6.55 6.63
C ILE A 76 2.36 5.57 7.56
N TYR A 77 2.55 4.27 7.37
CA TYR A 77 2.02 3.21 8.23
C TYR A 77 2.92 1.97 8.21
N SER A 78 3.02 1.28 9.34
CA SER A 78 3.60 -0.06 9.47
C SER A 78 2.79 -0.85 10.48
N SER A 79 2.44 -2.08 10.17
CA SER A 79 2.02 -3.08 11.15
C SER A 79 3.27 -3.44 11.97
N MET A 80 3.29 -3.06 13.25
CA MET A 80 4.36 -3.43 14.20
C MET A 80 4.03 -4.77 14.86
#